data_AF-B1N6I7-F1
#
_entry.id   AF-B1N6I7-F1
#
_cell.length_a   1.000
_cell.length_b   1.000
_cell.length_c   1.000
_cell.angle_alpha   90.00
_cell.angle_beta   90.00
_cell.angle_gamma   90.00
#
_symmetry.space_group_name_H-M   'P 1'
#
loop_
_entity.id
_entity.type
_entity.pdbx_description
1 polymer ?
#
loop_
_entity_poly.entity_id
_entity_poly.type
_entity_poly.pdbx_seq_one_letter_code
_entity_poly.pdbx_strand_id
1 'polypeptide(L)'
;MNGESQEMQRAARTPQLGPPLSMRWVLVAVAMVGAAMLFGCAWGLIAPRGGWMGWPLAIRVVPVVLAIALLGWLAAMPWRPRPAVDWVTVWLGGTVARLLLTPAACFGLYSIFPCDTVQFTAAAGGCCFAVVLAEVGMIAATLHTRSGPAAR
;
A
#
# COMPACT_ATOMS: atom_id res chain seq x y z
N MET A 1 -42.69 18.10 -24.14
CA MET A 1 -41.77 18.55 -23.07
C MET A 1 -41.51 17.49 -21.99
N ASN A 2 -41.72 16.19 -22.25
CA ASN A 2 -41.50 15.13 -21.24
C ASN A 2 -40.12 14.43 -21.34
N GLY A 3 -39.26 14.82 -22.29
CA GLY A 3 -37.96 14.20 -22.51
C GLY A 3 -36.85 14.74 -21.60
N GLU A 4 -36.80 16.06 -21.40
CA GLU A 4 -35.72 16.71 -20.63
C GLU A 4 -35.75 16.37 -19.14
N SER A 5 -36.93 16.10 -18.56
CA SER A 5 -37.04 15.69 -17.15
C SER A 5 -36.51 14.28 -16.92
N GLN A 6 -36.59 13.38 -17.91
CA GLN A 6 -36.06 12.02 -17.79
C GLN A 6 -34.55 11.98 -18.00
N GLU A 7 -33.99 12.83 -18.85
CA GLU A 7 -32.52 12.96 -18.98
C GLU A 7 -31.91 13.63 -17.74
N MET A 8 -32.54 14.65 -17.16
CA MET A 8 -32.11 15.21 -15.87
C MET A 8 -32.25 14.19 -14.73
N GLN A 9 -33.30 13.36 -14.71
CA GLN A 9 -33.44 12.28 -13.72
C GLN A 9 -32.45 11.12 -13.95
N ARG A 10 -32.03 10.83 -15.19
CA ARG A 10 -30.98 9.86 -15.50
C ARG A 10 -29.59 10.39 -15.14
N ALA A 11 -29.33 11.68 -15.35
CA ALA A 11 -28.08 12.34 -14.94
C ALA A 11 -27.98 12.47 -13.41
N ALA A 12 -29.11 12.66 -12.72
CA ALA A 12 -29.18 12.73 -11.26
C ALA A 12 -29.18 11.36 -10.57
N ARG A 13 -29.44 10.26 -11.29
CA ARG A 13 -29.04 8.92 -10.85
C ARG A 13 -27.53 8.80 -11.02
N THR A 14 -26.79 9.46 -10.13
CA THR A 14 -25.42 9.07 -9.83
C THR A 14 -25.39 7.55 -9.78
N PRO A 15 -24.50 6.87 -10.53
CA PRO A 15 -24.37 5.42 -10.43
C PRO A 15 -24.27 5.12 -8.95
N GLN A 16 -25.23 4.35 -8.45
CA GLN A 16 -25.33 3.96 -7.06
C GLN A 16 -24.16 2.99 -6.83
N LEU A 17 -22.96 3.55 -6.77
CA LEU A 17 -21.74 2.89 -6.37
C LEU A 17 -22.05 2.33 -5.01
N GLY A 18 -21.97 1.00 -4.90
CA GLY A 18 -22.55 0.21 -3.84
C GLY A 18 -22.19 0.66 -2.42
N PRO A 19 -22.76 0.00 -1.40
CA PRO A 19 -22.65 0.42 -0.01
C PRO A 19 -21.19 0.72 0.39
N PRO A 20 -20.97 1.78 1.17
CA PRO A 20 -19.64 2.27 1.50
C PRO A 20 -18.75 1.12 1.98
N LEU A 21 -17.56 1.03 1.38
CA LEU A 21 -16.56 0.04 1.77
C LEU A 21 -16.03 0.41 3.16
N SER A 22 -16.55 -0.22 4.21
CA SER A 22 -15.90 -0.23 5.52
C SER A 22 -14.70 -1.18 5.47
N MET A 23 -13.66 -0.76 4.76
CA MET A 23 -12.41 -1.50 4.76
C MET A 23 -11.88 -1.56 6.21
N ARG A 24 -11.47 -2.73 6.66
CA ARG A 24 -10.90 -2.90 8.01
C ARG A 24 -9.48 -2.34 8.01
N TRP A 25 -9.36 -1.02 8.12
CA TRP A 25 -8.12 -0.24 8.08
C TRP A 25 -7.00 -0.79 8.96
N VAL A 26 -7.36 -1.24 10.16
CA VAL A 26 -6.44 -1.84 11.12
C VAL A 26 -5.82 -3.11 10.56
N LEU A 27 -6.59 -3.95 9.84
CA LEU A 27 -6.05 -5.18 9.24
C LEU A 27 -5.04 -4.88 8.14
N VAL A 28 -5.25 -3.83 7.35
CA VAL A 28 -4.28 -3.44 6.30
C VAL A 28 -2.99 -2.94 6.95
N ALA A 29 -3.08 -2.05 7.95
CA ALA A 29 -1.90 -1.58 8.68
C ALA A 29 -1.13 -2.75 9.33
N VAL A 30 -1.85 -3.69 9.96
CA VAL A 30 -1.24 -4.90 10.54
C VAL A 30 -0.59 -5.77 9.47
N ALA A 31 -1.21 -5.95 8.30
CA ALA A 31 -0.63 -6.71 7.20
C ALA A 31 0.65 -6.07 6.65
N MET A 32 0.69 -4.74 6.52
CA MET A 32 1.87 -3.99 6.09
C MET A 32 3.02 -4.14 7.09
N VAL A 33 2.74 -3.97 8.38
CA VAL A 33 3.73 -4.16 9.46
C VAL A 33 4.24 -5.59 9.47
N GLY A 34 3.34 -6.58 9.37
CA GLY A 34 3.69 -8.00 9.32
C GLY A 34 4.58 -8.33 8.12
N ALA A 35 4.24 -7.84 6.93
CA ALA A 35 5.03 -8.07 5.73
C ALA A 35 6.42 -7.44 5.80
N ALA A 36 6.52 -6.21 6.31
CA ALA A 36 7.80 -5.52 6.49
C ALA A 36 8.70 -6.26 7.50
N MET A 37 8.13 -6.75 8.61
CA MET A 37 8.86 -7.52 9.63
C MET A 37 9.30 -8.88 9.08
N LEU A 38 8.43 -9.59 8.37
CA LEU A 38 8.78 -10.86 7.71
C LEU A 38 9.91 -10.67 6.71
N PHE A 39 9.85 -9.61 5.89
CA PHE A 39 10.95 -9.27 4.98
C PHE A 39 12.24 -8.98 5.75
N GLY A 40 12.19 -8.16 6.81
CA GLY A 40 13.35 -7.85 7.64
C GLY A 40 14.02 -9.09 8.24
N CYS A 41 13.21 -10.02 8.77
CA CYS A 41 13.67 -11.30 9.29
C CYS A 41 14.27 -12.17 8.18
N ALA A 42 13.60 -12.30 7.04
CA ALA A 42 14.10 -13.07 5.90
C ALA A 42 15.43 -12.50 5.38
N TRP A 43 15.52 -11.18 5.21
CA TRP A 43 16.75 -10.50 4.79
C TRP A 43 17.88 -10.70 5.81
N GLY A 44 17.59 -10.52 7.10
CA GLY A 44 18.55 -10.72 8.18
C GLY A 44 19.18 -12.11 8.22
N LEU A 45 18.43 -13.15 7.79
CA LEU A 45 18.87 -14.54 7.74
C LEU A 45 19.50 -14.96 6.40
N ILE A 46 19.03 -14.41 5.29
CA ILE A 46 19.43 -14.83 3.93
C ILE A 46 20.62 -14.01 3.43
N ALA A 47 20.61 -12.69 3.61
CA ALA A 47 21.63 -11.81 3.06
C ALA A 47 23.07 -12.15 3.51
N PRO A 48 23.33 -12.50 4.78
CA PRO A 48 24.68 -12.90 5.21
C PRO A 48 25.22 -14.15 4.48
N ARG A 49 24.36 -15.05 4.02
CA ARG A 49 24.77 -16.25 3.28
C ARG A 49 25.31 -15.94 1.89
N GLY A 50 24.93 -14.80 1.31
CA GLY A 50 25.43 -14.29 0.03
C GLY A 50 26.56 -13.27 0.17
N GLY A 51 27.14 -13.11 1.37
CA GLY A 51 28.15 -12.08 1.64
C GLY A 51 27.58 -10.66 1.75
N TRP A 52 26.26 -10.51 1.89
CA TRP A 52 25.59 -9.23 2.02
C TRP A 52 25.32 -8.85 3.47
N MET A 53 25.13 -7.55 3.70
CA MET A 53 24.82 -7.00 5.01
C MET A 53 23.39 -7.38 5.44
N GLY A 54 23.28 -8.27 6.43
CA GLY A 54 21.99 -8.79 6.93
C GLY A 54 21.30 -7.85 7.91
N TRP A 55 21.32 -8.21 9.20
CA TRP A 55 20.63 -7.48 10.27
C TRP A 55 20.92 -5.97 10.35
N PRO A 56 22.18 -5.50 10.22
CA PRO A 56 22.48 -4.07 10.31
C PRO A 56 21.78 -3.24 9.23
N LEU A 57 21.57 -3.81 8.04
CA LEU A 57 20.87 -3.15 6.95
C LEU A 57 19.35 -3.23 7.15
N ALA A 58 18.83 -4.40 7.53
CA ALA A 58 17.40 -4.61 7.77
C ALA A 58 16.84 -3.66 8.84
N ILE A 59 17.53 -3.49 9.97
CA ILE A 59 17.08 -2.63 11.08
C ILE A 59 17.01 -1.14 10.67
N ARG A 60 17.75 -0.73 9.62
CA ARG A 60 17.76 0.66 9.14
C ARG A 60 16.72 0.89 8.05
N VAL A 61 16.64 -0.04 7.09
CA VAL A 61 15.79 0.10 5.91
C VAL A 61 14.33 -0.18 6.23
N VAL A 62 14.04 -1.24 7.00
CA VAL A 62 12.66 -1.68 7.26
C VAL A 62 11.83 -0.61 7.97
N PRO A 63 12.30 0.05 9.04
CA PRO A 63 11.51 1.09 9.71
C PRO A 63 11.22 2.30 8.82
N VAL A 64 12.16 2.69 7.96
CA VAL A 64 11.99 3.85 7.06
C VAL A 64 10.98 3.54 5.97
N VAL A 65 11.11 2.40 5.31
CA VAL A 65 10.12 1.95 4.31
C VAL A 65 8.74 1.81 4.94
N LEU A 66 8.65 1.21 6.13
CA LEU A 66 7.40 1.04 6.84
C LEU A 66 6.77 2.39 7.24
N ALA A 67 7.57 3.35 7.72
CA ALA A 67 7.08 4.68 8.08
C ALA A 67 6.47 5.40 6.87
N ILE A 68 7.12 5.34 5.71
CA ILE A 68 6.62 5.95 4.46
C ILE A 68 5.35 5.25 3.99
N ALA A 69 5.32 3.92 4.05
CA ALA A 69 4.16 3.16 3.66
C ALA A 69 2.95 3.48 4.57
N LEU A 70 3.15 3.52 5.88
CA LEU A 70 2.12 3.90 6.85
C LEU A 70 1.69 5.37 6.69
N LEU A 71 2.61 6.29 6.39
CA LEU A 71 2.28 7.69 6.14
C LEU A 71 1.41 7.84 4.88
N GLY A 72 1.78 7.17 3.79
CA GLY A 72 0.97 7.16 2.58
C GLY A 72 -0.38 6.45 2.78
N TRP A 73 -0.42 5.44 3.67
CA TRP A 73 -1.67 4.78 4.06
C TRP A 73 -2.57 5.69 4.89
N LEU A 74 -2.01 6.42 5.86
CA LEU A 74 -2.73 7.37 6.69
C LEU A 74 -3.28 8.53 5.86
N ALA A 75 -2.52 9.02 4.87
CA ALA A 75 -2.99 10.02 3.92
C ALA A 75 -4.12 9.49 3.02
N ALA A 76 -4.09 8.20 2.69
CA ALA A 76 -5.13 7.52 1.92
C ALA A 76 -6.36 7.14 2.76
N MET A 77 -6.30 7.28 4.10
CA MET A 77 -7.40 6.94 4.99
C MET A 77 -8.55 7.93 4.77
N PRO A 78 -9.71 7.49 4.26
CA PRO A 78 -10.86 8.32 4.03
C PRO A 78 -11.52 8.56 5.39
N TRP A 79 -11.35 9.79 5.85
CA TRP A 79 -12.02 10.36 7.02
C TRP A 79 -13.56 10.37 6.89
N ARG A 80 -14.07 10.04 5.69
CA ARG A 80 -15.50 9.88 5.36
C ARG A 80 -15.70 8.72 4.39
N PRO A 81 -16.76 7.90 4.51
CA PRO A 81 -17.04 6.80 3.58
C PRO A 81 -17.19 7.28 2.13
N ARG A 82 -16.48 6.64 1.19
CA ARG A 82 -16.45 6.98 -0.25
C ARG A 82 -16.86 5.80 -1.15
N PRO A 83 -17.41 6.06 -2.36
CA PRO A 83 -17.72 5.03 -3.35
C PRO A 83 -16.46 4.34 -3.90
N ALA A 84 -16.54 3.06 -4.27
CA ALA A 84 -15.41 2.19 -4.64
C ALA A 84 -14.44 2.75 -5.71
N VAL A 85 -14.93 3.52 -6.68
CA VAL A 85 -14.10 4.12 -7.73
C VAL A 85 -13.12 5.15 -7.17
N ASP A 86 -13.53 5.94 -6.16
CA ASP A 86 -12.64 6.91 -5.50
C ASP A 86 -11.49 6.23 -4.76
N TRP A 87 -11.66 4.97 -4.35
CA TRP A 87 -10.64 4.22 -3.62
C TRP A 87 -9.45 3.85 -4.48
N VAL A 88 -9.67 3.48 -5.74
CA VAL A 88 -8.58 3.18 -6.67
C VAL A 88 -7.74 4.43 -6.88
N THR A 89 -8.39 5.60 -7.02
CA THR A 89 -7.69 6.89 -7.19
C THR A 89 -6.93 7.31 -5.94
N VAL A 90 -7.52 7.16 -4.76
CA VAL A 90 -6.87 7.49 -3.48
C VAL A 90 -5.70 6.54 -3.18
N TRP A 91 -5.89 5.24 -3.45
CA TRP A 91 -4.83 4.25 -3.34
C TRP A 91 -3.69 4.52 -4.33
N LEU A 92 -4.02 4.83 -5.59
CA LEU A 92 -3.02 5.18 -6.60
C LEU A 92 -2.25 6.45 -6.20
N GLY A 93 -2.95 7.48 -5.70
CA GLY A 93 -2.33 8.70 -5.18
C GLY A 93 -1.39 8.43 -4.01
N GLY A 94 -1.80 7.59 -3.06
CA GLY A 94 -0.95 7.14 -1.95
C GLY A 94 0.28 6.36 -2.43
N THR A 95 0.10 5.45 -3.38
CA THR A 95 1.19 4.68 -3.98
C THR A 95 2.18 5.59 -4.72
N VAL A 96 1.70 6.55 -5.52
CA VAL A 96 2.56 7.52 -6.21
C VAL A 96 3.35 8.36 -5.21
N ALA A 97 2.70 8.87 -4.15
CA ALA A 97 3.38 9.62 -3.10
C ALA A 97 4.49 8.77 -2.43
N ARG A 98 4.24 7.49 -2.16
CA ARG A 98 5.25 6.56 -1.62
C ARG A 98 6.37 6.29 -2.61
N LEU A 99 6.07 6.12 -3.89
CA LEU A 99 7.07 5.91 -4.94
C LEU A 99 8.00 7.13 -5.09
N LEU A 100 7.55 8.33 -4.72
CA LEU A 100 8.38 9.55 -4.69
C LEU A 100 9.14 9.70 -3.37
N LEU A 101 8.48 9.45 -2.23
CA LEU A 101 9.07 9.62 -0.89
C LEU A 101 10.10 8.55 -0.56
N THR A 102 9.86 7.30 -0.97
CA THR A 102 10.75 6.16 -0.71
C THR A 102 12.15 6.38 -1.26
N PRO A 103 12.37 6.69 -2.56
CA PRO A 103 13.71 6.92 -3.08
C PRO A 103 14.37 8.15 -2.44
N ALA A 104 13.63 9.20 -2.11
CA ALA A 104 14.18 10.36 -1.41
C ALA A 104 14.68 10.01 0.01
N ALA A 105 13.90 9.25 0.77
CA ALA A 105 14.30 8.78 2.11
C ALA A 105 15.43 7.75 2.05
N CYS A 106 15.41 6.86 1.06
CA CYS A 106 16.47 5.90 0.81
C CYS A 106 17.78 6.62 0.42
N PHE A 107 17.70 7.66 -0.41
CA PHE A 107 18.86 8.51 -0.72
C PHE A 107 19.42 9.17 0.54
N GLY A 108 18.57 9.75 1.40
CA GLY A 108 19.00 10.35 2.67
C GLY A 108 19.68 9.32 3.60
N LEU A 109 19.11 8.13 3.74
CA LEU A 109 19.70 7.02 4.49
C LEU A 109 21.07 6.61 3.92
N TYR A 110 21.17 6.47 2.60
CA TYR A 110 22.40 6.12 1.91
C TYR A 110 23.48 7.20 2.10
N SER A 111 23.12 8.48 2.08
CA SER A 111 24.05 9.59 2.32
C SER A 111 24.65 9.58 3.74
N ILE A 112 23.92 9.06 4.72
CA ILE A 112 24.37 8.98 6.12
C ILE A 112 25.17 7.69 6.38
N PHE A 113 24.80 6.60 5.71
CA PHE A 113 25.38 5.28 5.90
C PHE A 113 25.95 4.74 4.59
N PRO A 114 27.25 4.94 4.31
CA PRO A 114 27.87 4.36 3.14
C PRO A 114 27.78 2.84 3.23
N CYS A 115 27.07 2.25 2.28
CA CYS A 115 26.94 0.81 2.10
C CYS A 115 26.95 0.53 0.60
N ASP A 116 27.07 -0.75 0.24
CA ASP A 116 27.05 -1.14 -1.17
C ASP A 116 25.68 -0.80 -1.79
N THR A 117 25.69 0.00 -2.86
CA THR A 117 24.51 0.47 -3.58
C THR A 117 23.59 -0.67 -4.01
N VAL A 118 24.16 -1.81 -4.42
CA VAL A 118 23.40 -2.96 -4.89
C VAL A 118 22.62 -3.58 -3.73
N GLN A 119 23.28 -3.76 -2.58
CA GLN A 119 22.66 -4.34 -1.38
C GLN A 119 21.57 -3.43 -0.83
N PHE A 120 21.85 -2.12 -0.80
CA PHE A 120 20.89 -1.13 -0.32
C PHE A 120 19.64 -1.07 -1.18
N THR A 121 19.81 -1.00 -2.50
CA THR A 121 18.70 -0.95 -3.45
C THR A 121 17.87 -2.24 -3.41
N ALA A 122 18.53 -3.40 -3.31
CA ALA A 122 17.86 -4.69 -3.19
C ALA A 122 17.06 -4.81 -1.89
N ALA A 123 17.63 -4.38 -0.76
CA ALA A 123 16.94 -4.39 0.53
C ALA A 123 15.74 -3.44 0.56
N ALA A 124 15.93 -2.19 0.10
CA ALA A 124 14.87 -1.18 0.08
C ALA A 124 13.75 -1.55 -0.91
N GLY A 125 14.12 -1.92 -2.14
CA GLY A 125 13.20 -2.35 -3.17
C GLY A 125 12.41 -3.60 -2.75
N GLY A 126 13.09 -4.60 -2.17
CA GLY A 126 12.46 -5.81 -1.66
C GLY A 126 11.46 -5.52 -0.54
N CYS A 127 11.82 -4.66 0.41
CA CYS A 127 10.93 -4.26 1.50
C CYS A 127 9.69 -3.53 0.98
N CYS A 128 9.86 -2.58 0.05
CA CYS A 128 8.74 -1.87 -0.58
C CYS A 128 7.81 -2.82 -1.33
N PHE A 129 8.38 -3.76 -2.08
CA PHE A 129 7.63 -4.74 -2.83
C PHE A 129 6.80 -5.64 -1.91
N ALA A 130 7.38 -6.14 -0.81
CA ALA A 130 6.67 -6.95 0.17
C ALA A 130 5.47 -6.22 0.79
N VAL A 131 5.62 -4.94 1.13
CA VAL A 131 4.55 -4.12 1.68
C VAL A 131 3.44 -3.88 0.65
N VAL A 132 3.79 -3.56 -0.61
CA VAL A 132 2.81 -3.36 -1.69
C VAL A 132 2.04 -4.64 -1.98
N LEU A 133 2.70 -5.80 -2.00
CA LEU A 133 2.03 -7.09 -2.18
C LEU A 133 1.02 -7.37 -1.07
N ALA A 134 1.37 -7.08 0.18
CA ALA A 134 0.47 -7.25 1.31
C ALA A 134 -0.77 -6.35 1.21
N GLU A 135 -0.60 -5.10 0.79
CA GLU A 135 -1.73 -4.20 0.54
C GLU A 135 -2.62 -4.68 -0.59
N VAL A 136 -2.04 -5.04 -1.75
CA VAL A 136 -2.80 -5.51 -2.91
C VAL A 136 -3.56 -6.79 -2.56
N GLY A 137 -2.92 -7.73 -1.86
CA GLY A 137 -3.55 -8.96 -1.39
C GLY A 137 -4.75 -8.69 -0.47
N MET A 138 -4.62 -7.72 0.45
CA MET A 138 -5.71 -7.34 1.35
C MET A 138 -6.87 -6.65 0.61
N ILE A 139 -6.57 -5.75 -0.32
CA ILE A 139 -7.57 -5.09 -1.16
C ILE A 139 -8.32 -6.14 -1.99
N ALA A 140 -7.59 -7.02 -2.67
CA ALA A 140 -8.17 -8.10 -3.47
C ALA A 140 -9.03 -9.05 -2.62
N ALA A 141 -8.57 -9.44 -1.42
CA ALA A 141 -9.33 -10.29 -0.51
C ALA A 141 -10.65 -9.64 -0.08
N THR A 142 -10.64 -8.34 0.24
CA THR A 142 -11.87 -7.61 0.59
C THR A 142 -12.87 -7.52 -0.56
N LEU A 143 -12.38 -7.42 -1.81
CA LEU A 143 -13.24 -7.43 -2.99
C LEU A 143 -13.83 -8.83 -3.26
N HIS A 144 -13.03 -9.89 -3.14
CA HIS A 144 -13.46 -11.27 -3.41
C HIS A 144 -14.45 -11.81 -2.36
N THR A 145 -14.34 -11.40 -1.09
CA THR A 145 -15.35 -11.78 -0.06
C THR A 145 -16.75 -11.23 -0.36
N ARG A 146 -16.89 -10.22 -1.23
CA ARG A 146 -18.20 -9.66 -1.63
C ARG A 146 -18.81 -10.31 -2.88
N SER A 147 -18.03 -11.02 -3.69
CA SER A 147 -18.56 -11.77 -4.87
C SER A 147 -19.05 -13.18 -4.51
N GLY A 148 -19.03 -13.56 -3.23
CA GLY A 148 -19.68 -14.76 -2.69
C GLY A 148 -21.22 -14.68 -2.76
N PRO A 149 -21.92 -15.82 -2.75
CA PRO A 149 -23.17 -16.06 -3.48
C PRO A 149 -24.37 -15.29 -2.94
N ALA A 150 -24.59 -14.07 -3.43
CA ALA A 150 -25.87 -13.35 -3.34
C ALA A 150 -26.67 -13.47 -4.65
N ALA A 151 -26.54 -14.62 -5.34
CA ALA A 151 -27.22 -14.92 -6.60
C ALA A 151 -27.66 -16.40 -6.67
N ARG A 152 -28.17 -16.95 -5.56
CA ARG A 152 -29.06 -18.11 -5.57
C ARG A 152 -30.23 -17.85 -4.64
#